data_AF-A0A7X8XJE0-F1
#
_entry.id   AF-A0A7X8XJE0-F1
#
_cell.length_a   1.000
_cell.length_b   1.000
_cell.length_c   1.000
_cell.angle_alpha   90.00
_cell.angle_beta   90.00
_cell.angle_gamma   90.00
#
_symmetry.space_group_name_H-M   'P 1'
#
loop_
_entity.id
_entity.type
_entity.pdbx_description
1 polymer ?
#
loop_
_entity_poly.entity_id
_entity_poly.type
_entity_poly.pdbx_seq_one_letter_code
_entity_poly.pdbx_strand_id
1 'polypeptide(L)'
;MQVGVNRSKIDINVGGIVFTIGIIPLMATKLIADHDNEENLDKQIELIFEVVEAIVVANGYEFIRNWWERICDYSMLMEFVVFAMQKDIPPTKGKKKAAVKK
;
A
#
# COMPACT_ATOMS: atom_id res chain seq x y z
N MET A 1 26.46 2.10 -12.36
CA MET A 1 25.26 2.17 -13.21
C MET A 1 24.10 1.73 -12.33
N GLN A 2 23.21 2.64 -11.94
CA GLN A 2 22.08 2.31 -11.07
C GLN A 2 20.83 2.28 -11.94
N VAL A 3 20.31 1.10 -12.23
CA VAL A 3 19.00 0.96 -12.84
C VAL A 3 17.99 1.18 -11.72
N GLY A 4 17.35 2.34 -11.70
CA GLY A 4 16.32 2.68 -10.73
C GLY A 4 15.10 3.22 -11.45
N VAL A 5 13.95 2.58 -11.23
CA VAL A 5 12.66 3.13 -11.65
C VAL A 5 12.23 4.10 -10.56
N ASN A 6 12.23 5.41 -10.85
CA ASN A 6 11.68 6.42 -9.93
C ASN A 6 10.16 6.29 -9.95
N ARG A 7 9.60 5.58 -8.95
CA ARG A 7 8.15 5.41 -8.79
C ARG A 7 7.64 6.42 -7.78
N SER A 8 6.49 7.04 -8.08
CA SER A 8 5.76 7.83 -7.09
C SER A 8 5.48 6.97 -5.86
N LYS A 9 5.68 7.54 -4.68
CA LYS A 9 5.38 6.92 -3.40
C LYS A 9 4.22 7.67 -2.75
N ILE A 10 3.40 6.96 -1.98
CA ILE A 10 2.33 7.52 -1.15
C ILE A 10 2.64 7.23 0.32
N ASP A 11 2.44 8.24 1.17
CA ASP A 11 2.49 8.07 2.62
C ASP A 11 1.07 7.90 3.15
N ILE A 12 0.79 6.75 3.79
CA ILE A 12 -0.50 6.42 4.36
C ILE A 12 -0.33 6.33 5.89
N ASN A 13 -1.08 7.12 6.65
CA ASN A 13 -1.04 7.10 8.11
C ASN A 13 -2.14 6.17 8.64
N VAL A 14 -1.75 5.13 9.36
CA VAL A 14 -2.66 4.19 10.02
C VAL A 14 -2.25 4.06 11.48
N GLY A 15 -3.16 4.39 12.41
CA GLY A 15 -2.90 4.23 13.85
C GLY A 15 -1.65 4.95 14.37
N GLY A 16 -1.22 6.04 13.72
CA GLY A 16 0.00 6.78 14.08
C GLY A 16 1.29 6.24 13.45
N ILE A 17 1.23 5.16 12.65
CA ILE A 17 2.34 4.65 11.85
C ILE A 17 2.16 5.13 10.41
N VAL A 18 3.24 5.64 9.81
CA VAL A 18 3.25 6.08 8.41
C VAL A 18 3.89 5.00 7.53
N PHE A 19 3.11 4.50 6.57
CA PHE A 19 3.53 3.53 5.56
C PHE A 19 3.81 4.26 4.25
N THR A 20 5.05 4.19 3.77
CA THR A 20 5.45 4.74 2.47
C THR A 20 5.38 3.64 1.42
N ILE A 21 4.30 3.62 0.64
CA ILE A 21 4.03 2.60 -0.38
C ILE A 21 4.52 3.10 -1.75
N GLY A 22 5.38 2.34 -2.41
CA GLY A 22 5.89 2.64 -3.76
C GLY A 22 5.76 1.48 -4.75
N ILE A 23 5.36 0.31 -4.29
CA ILE A 23 5.18 -0.90 -5.09
C ILE A 23 3.89 -1.60 -4.66
N ILE A 24 3.08 -2.01 -5.63
CA ILE A 24 2.01 -2.98 -5.43
C ILE A 24 2.45 -4.27 -6.11
N PRO A 25 2.66 -5.37 -5.36
CA PRO A 25 3.06 -6.64 -5.96
C PRO A 25 1.90 -7.22 -6.78
N LEU A 26 2.20 -7.95 -7.86
CA LEU A 26 1.19 -8.59 -8.70
C LEU A 26 0.28 -9.54 -7.91
N MET A 27 0.82 -10.17 -6.86
CA MET A 27 0.05 -11.03 -5.95
C MET A 27 -1.07 -10.26 -5.24
N ALA A 28 -0.83 -9.02 -4.81
CA ALA A 28 -1.88 -8.19 -4.21
C ALA A 28 -2.99 -7.88 -5.22
N THR A 29 -2.65 -7.64 -6.49
CA THR A 29 -3.66 -7.42 -7.55
C THR A 29 -4.53 -8.67 -7.76
N LYS A 30 -3.94 -9.87 -7.69
CA LYS A 30 -4.71 -11.12 -7.76
C LYS A 30 -5.65 -11.26 -6.56
N LEU A 31 -5.15 -11.05 -5.35
CA LEU A 31 -5.94 -11.16 -4.12
C LEU A 31 -7.12 -10.18 -4.09
N ILE A 32 -6.96 -8.97 -4.64
CA ILE A 32 -8.05 -8.00 -4.79
C ILE A 32 -9.12 -8.52 -5.76
N ALA A 33 -8.72 -9.14 -6.87
CA ALA A 33 -9.68 -9.76 -7.77
C ALA A 33 -10.40 -10.95 -7.11
N ASP A 34 -9.68 -11.77 -6.34
CA ASP A 34 -10.26 -12.90 -5.59
C ASP A 34 -11.26 -12.37 -4.54
N HIS A 35 -10.93 -11.27 -3.86
CA HIS A 35 -11.79 -10.55 -2.92
C HIS A 35 -13.10 -10.06 -3.57
N ASP A 36 -13.00 -9.40 -4.72
CA ASP A 36 -14.17 -8.83 -5.41
C ASP A 36 -15.13 -9.90 -5.97
N ASN A 37 -14.65 -11.15 -6.15
CA ASN A 37 -15.46 -12.28 -6.61
C ASN A 37 -16.02 -13.15 -5.46
N GLU A 38 -15.63 -12.89 -4.21
CA GLU A 38 -16.11 -13.65 -3.04
C GLU A 38 -17.41 -13.05 -2.51
N GLU A 39 -18.38 -13.89 -2.14
CA GLU A 39 -19.68 -13.46 -1.62
C GLU A 39 -19.77 -13.57 -0.09
N ASN A 40 -18.90 -14.38 0.52
CA ASN A 40 -18.83 -14.56 1.96
C ASN A 40 -18.02 -13.44 2.61
N LEU A 41 -18.66 -12.68 3.49
CA LEU A 41 -18.05 -11.53 4.17
C LEU A 41 -16.82 -11.90 5.01
N ASP A 42 -16.85 -13.02 5.74
CA ASP A 42 -15.72 -13.43 6.58
C ASP A 42 -14.49 -13.71 5.71
N LYS A 43 -14.69 -14.34 4.55
CA LYS A 43 -13.60 -14.58 3.60
C LYS A 43 -13.13 -13.30 2.90
N GLN A 44 -14.02 -12.35 2.59
CA GLN A 44 -13.61 -11.04 2.09
C GLN A 44 -12.69 -10.34 3.11
N ILE A 45 -13.03 -10.41 4.40
CA ILE A 45 -12.20 -9.84 5.46
C ILE A 45 -10.82 -10.53 5.50
N GLU A 46 -10.76 -11.86 5.41
CA GLU A 46 -9.47 -12.56 5.35
C GLU A 46 -8.65 -12.14 4.12
N LEU A 47 -9.27 -12.10 2.94
CA LEU A 47 -8.60 -11.71 1.70
C LEU A 47 -8.07 -10.29 1.75
N ILE A 48 -8.80 -9.33 2.34
CA ILE A 48 -8.30 -7.96 2.43
C ILE A 48 -7.09 -7.85 3.36
N PHE A 49 -7.03 -8.64 4.44
CA PHE A 49 -5.83 -8.71 5.28
C PHE A 49 -4.63 -9.27 4.51
N GLU A 50 -4.84 -10.31 3.70
CA GLU A 50 -3.78 -10.86 2.84
C GLU A 50 -3.30 -9.83 1.80
N VAL A 51 -4.20 -9.02 1.25
CA VAL A 51 -3.83 -7.91 0.35
C VAL A 51 -2.95 -6.89 1.08
N VAL A 52 -3.36 -6.47 2.28
CA VAL A 52 -2.60 -5.50 3.09
C VAL A 52 -1.23 -6.07 3.44
N GLU A 53 -1.16 -7.32 3.89
CA GLU A 53 0.09 -8.04 4.16
C GLU A 53 1.02 -8.01 2.94
N ALA A 54 0.51 -8.43 1.78
CA ALA A 54 1.30 -8.47 0.56
C ALA A 54 1.85 -7.08 0.19
N ILE A 55 1.04 -6.02 0.34
CA ILE A 55 1.47 -4.64 0.07
C ILE A 55 2.55 -4.21 1.06
N VAL A 56 2.35 -4.34 2.37
CA VAL A 56 3.30 -3.82 3.37
C VAL A 56 4.62 -4.57 3.33
N VAL A 57 4.60 -5.90 3.17
CA VAL A 57 5.79 -6.74 3.06
C VAL A 57 6.59 -6.40 1.81
N ALA A 58 5.93 -6.21 0.66
CA ALA A 58 6.60 -5.81 -0.58
C ALA A 58 7.27 -4.43 -0.50
N ASN A 59 6.85 -3.57 0.44
CA ASN A 59 7.44 -2.25 0.68
C ASN A 59 8.41 -2.24 1.89
N GLY A 60 8.75 -3.41 2.45
CA GLY A 60 9.78 -3.57 3.47
C GLY A 60 9.30 -3.38 4.90
N TYR A 61 7.99 -3.44 5.14
CA TYR A 61 7.40 -3.37 6.48
C TYR A 61 7.05 -4.77 7.00
N GLU A 62 7.07 -4.93 8.31
CA GLU A 62 6.55 -6.14 8.98
C GLU A 62 5.02 -6.06 9.09
N PHE A 63 4.33 -7.16 8.78
CA PHE A 63 2.89 -7.27 8.96
C PHE A 63 2.57 -7.94 10.30
N ILE A 64 1.98 -7.18 11.23
CA ILE A 64 1.55 -7.70 12.54
C ILE A 64 0.02 -7.72 12.57
N ARG A 65 -0.56 -8.89 12.27
CA ARG A 65 -2.02 -9.06 12.12
C ARG A 65 -2.83 -8.51 13.30
N ASN A 66 -2.45 -8.88 14.53
CA ASN A 66 -3.14 -8.43 15.75
C ASN A 66 -3.15 -6.90 15.92
N TRP A 67 -2.14 -6.19 15.38
CA TRP A 67 -2.12 -4.73 15.43
C TRP A 67 -3.12 -4.14 14.45
N TRP A 68 -3.16 -4.66 13.22
CA TRP A 68 -4.10 -4.22 12.20
C TRP A 68 -5.55 -4.49 12.60
N GLU A 69 -5.86 -5.68 13.13
CA GLU A 69 -7.19 -6.04 13.62
C GLU A 69 -7.68 -5.15 14.77
N ARG A 70 -6.76 -4.65 15.61
CA ARG A 70 -7.10 -3.78 16.74
C ARG A 70 -7.36 -2.32 16.32
N ILE A 71 -6.70 -1.88 15.26
CA ILE A 71 -6.65 -0.46 14.87
C ILE A 71 -7.56 -0.16 13.68
N CYS A 72 -7.74 -1.11 12.78
CA CYS A 72 -8.49 -0.95 11.54
C CYS A 72 -9.76 -1.80 11.58
N ASP A 73 -10.85 -1.22 11.12
CA ASP A 73 -12.00 -1.98 10.66
C ASP A 73 -11.84 -2.33 9.17
N TYR A 74 -12.77 -3.14 8.65
CA TYR A 74 -12.78 -3.53 7.25
C TYR A 74 -12.77 -2.34 6.28
N SER A 75 -13.49 -1.26 6.60
CA SER A 75 -13.54 -0.05 5.79
C SER A 75 -12.16 0.63 5.70
N MET A 76 -11.44 0.74 6.81
CA MET A 76 -10.08 1.31 6.84
C MET A 76 -9.09 0.44 6.05
N LEU A 77 -9.21 -0.88 6.09
CA LEU A 77 -8.37 -1.78 5.29
C LEU A 77 -8.62 -1.57 3.79
N MET A 78 -9.88 -1.44 3.39
CA MET A 78 -10.24 -1.12 2.00
C MET A 78 -9.70 0.25 1.57
N GLU A 79 -9.83 1.29 2.41
CA GLU A 79 -9.26 2.61 2.13
C GLU A 79 -7.74 2.55 1.95
N PHE A 80 -7.03 1.83 2.82
CA PHE A 80 -5.59 1.61 2.69
C PHE A 80 -5.24 1.00 1.33
N VAL A 81 -5.95 -0.07 0.93
CA VAL A 81 -5.70 -0.75 -0.35
C VAL A 81 -6.00 0.17 -1.53
N VAL A 82 -7.09 0.93 -1.49
CA VAL A 82 -7.44 1.90 -2.54
C VAL A 82 -6.36 2.97 -2.67
N PHE A 83 -5.90 3.56 -1.56
CA PHE A 83 -4.83 4.55 -1.57
C PHE A 83 -3.51 3.97 -2.08
N ALA A 84 -3.17 2.74 -1.69
CA ALA A 84 -2.00 2.04 -2.18
C ALA A 84 -2.07 1.78 -3.71
N MET A 85 -3.27 1.52 -4.23
CA MET A 85 -3.52 1.27 -5.66
C MET A 85 -3.61 2.52 -6.53
N GLN A 86 -3.74 3.72 -5.96
CA GLN A 86 -3.84 4.96 -6.74
C GLN A 86 -2.60 5.12 -7.63
N LYS A 87 -2.74 4.72 -8.89
CA LYS A 87 -1.77 4.97 -9.94
C LYS A 87 -1.75 6.48 -10.15
N ASP A 88 -0.54 7.03 -10.22
CA ASP A 88 -0.30 8.44 -10.48
C ASP A 88 -0.81 9.40 -9.40
N ILE A 89 -0.19 9.36 -8.21
CA ILE A 89 0.14 10.65 -7.60
C ILE A 89 1.19 11.27 -8.52
N PRO A 90 0.89 12.30 -9.32
CA PRO A 90 1.93 13.05 -10.00
C PRO A 90 2.90 13.51 -8.92
N PRO A 91 4.23 13.41 -9.11
CA PRO A 91 5.16 13.94 -8.13
C PRO A 91 4.71 15.37 -7.84
N THR A 92 4.37 15.65 -6.58
CA THR A 92 3.95 16.97 -6.15
C THR A 92 4.98 17.92 -6.73
N LYS A 93 4.56 18.79 -7.66
CA LYS A 93 5.45 19.79 -8.27
C LYS A 93 5.88 20.77 -7.18
N GLY A 94 6.91 20.41 -6.44
CA GLY A 94 7.52 21.22 -5.39
C GLY A 94 8.71 20.46 -4.83
N LYS A 95 9.97 20.84 -5.02
CA LYS A 95 10.56 22.12 -5.41
C LYS A 95 11.82 21.84 -6.23
N LYS A 96 12.16 22.76 -7.14
CA LYS A 96 13.52 22.84 -7.73
C LYS A 96 14.58 23.04 -6.64
N LYS A 97 15.80 22.60 -6.99
CA LYS A 97 17.15 22.82 -6.40
C LYS A 97 17.59 21.69 -5.45
N ALA A 98 18.78 21.09 -5.61
CA ALA A 98 20.06 21.74 -5.87
C ALA A 98 20.79 21.24 -7.14
N ALA A 99 21.33 22.21 -7.89
CA ALA A 99 22.48 21.98 -8.75
C ALA A 99 23.73 22.04 -7.87
N VAL A 100 24.52 20.97 -7.85
CA VAL A 100 25.92 21.06 -7.44
C VAL A 100 26.71 21.30 -8.72
N LYS A 101 27.14 22.55 -8.94
CA LYS A 101 28.20 22.82 -9.92
C LYS A 101 29.52 22.37 -9.30
N LYS A 102 30.31 21.66 -10.10
CA LYS A 102 31.71 21.29 -9.84
C LYS A 102 32.57 22.53 -9.63
#